data_AF-A0A2N6IQD8-F1
#
_entry.id   AF-A0A2N6IQD8-F1
#
_cell.length_a   1.000
_cell.length_b   1.000
_cell.length_c   1.000
_cell.angle_alpha   90.00
_cell.angle_beta   90.00
_cell.angle_gamma   90.00
#
_symmetry.space_group_name_H-M   'P 1'
#
loop_
_entity.id
_entity.type
_entity.pdbx_description
1 polymer ?
#
loop_
_entity_poly.entity_id
_entity_poly.type
_entity_poly.pdbx_seq_one_letter_code
_entity_poly.pdbx_strand_id
1 'polypeptide(L)'
;MSTTTPAQPDIAPASFAVSAAVPAPVAIAPPAATPAFATPTAPRRSRPPARDGRITGQPAFVLHSYPHKETSLIVDVFTREYGRIALVAKGAKRPHSQLRGVLQTFQPLQAGWTGKSELRILTGAEWVGGMLPLEKTALLCGFYLNELLVKLLARDDPHPVLFDHYVATLNQLAHNEPPPIVLRKFERALLKETGVAADLTRCTGTRQAVEAGQVYVVDPERGPRPARASDAWPKITGKTLLDMEREDYLDVATQAQSKLLMRFLLAHQLGGATLNTRQILIDLMQL
;
A
#
# COMPACT_ATOMS: atom_id res chain seq x y z
N MET A 1 47.28 -16.12 81.70
CA MET A 1 47.09 -15.23 80.54
C MET A 1 45.58 -15.09 80.36
N SER A 2 44.83 -14.31 81.15
CA SER A 2 44.97 -12.88 81.52
C SER A 2 44.85 -11.95 80.32
N THR A 3 43.63 -11.48 80.05
CA THR A 3 43.24 -10.14 79.52
C THR A 3 41.70 -10.12 79.43
N THR A 4 40.95 -9.56 80.39
CA THR A 4 40.68 -8.13 80.65
C THR A 4 39.91 -7.42 79.52
N THR A 5 38.58 -7.37 79.69
CA THR A 5 37.69 -6.29 79.22
C THR A 5 37.59 -5.27 80.37
N PRO A 6 37.72 -3.95 80.15
CA PRO A 6 36.56 -3.05 79.94
C PRO A 6 36.93 -1.81 79.06
N ALA A 7 36.15 -0.78 78.73
CA ALA A 7 34.82 -0.27 79.07
C ALA A 7 34.37 0.66 77.92
N GLN A 8 33.06 0.80 77.71
CA GLN A 8 32.43 1.96 77.07
C GLN A 8 32.50 3.19 77.99
N PRO A 9 32.37 4.41 77.44
CA PRO A 9 31.70 5.50 78.12
C PRO A 9 30.28 5.72 77.57
N ASP A 10 29.34 5.65 78.50
CA ASP A 10 27.94 6.07 78.46
C ASP A 10 27.85 7.61 78.48
N ILE A 11 27.08 8.24 77.58
CA ILE A 11 26.39 9.51 77.83
C ILE A 11 25.02 9.47 77.11
N ALA A 12 23.97 9.36 77.92
CA ALA A 12 22.56 9.54 77.59
C ALA A 12 22.14 11.03 77.77
N PRO A 13 20.85 11.40 77.77
CA PRO A 13 19.88 11.34 76.68
C PRO A 13 19.27 12.73 76.38
N ALA A 14 18.66 12.91 75.21
CA ALA A 14 17.74 14.02 74.97
C ALA A 14 16.31 13.48 74.85
N SER A 15 15.53 13.67 75.91
CA SER A 15 14.08 13.50 75.95
C SER A 15 13.42 14.81 75.53
N PHE A 16 12.49 14.78 74.58
CA PHE A 16 11.25 15.55 74.65
C PHE A 16 10.15 14.81 73.90
N ALA A 17 9.03 14.64 74.60
CA ALA A 17 7.84 13.92 74.18
C ALA A 17 7.05 14.62 73.06
N VAL A 18 6.15 13.87 72.40
CA VAL A 18 4.68 14.08 72.44
C VAL A 18 3.99 13.51 71.19
N SER A 19 2.86 12.85 71.45
CA SER A 19 1.72 12.58 70.57
C SER A 19 1.81 11.47 69.52
N ALA A 20 1.25 10.32 69.91
CA ALA A 20 0.57 9.42 68.99
C ALA A 20 -0.70 10.10 68.46
N ALA A 21 -0.61 10.70 67.27
CA ALA A 21 -1.77 11.09 66.49
C ALA A 21 -2.27 9.85 65.73
N VAL A 22 -3.46 9.37 66.11
CA VAL A 22 -4.24 8.40 65.36
C VAL A 22 -4.63 9.05 64.02
N PRO A 23 -4.25 8.49 62.85
CA PRO A 23 -4.79 8.98 61.60
C PRO A 23 -6.26 8.56 61.48
N ALA A 24 -7.10 9.56 61.23
CA ALA A 24 -8.53 9.42 60.94
C ALA A 24 -8.78 8.44 59.77
N PRO A 25 -9.95 7.77 59.72
CA PRO A 25 -10.27 6.86 58.63
C PRO A 25 -10.32 7.62 57.31
N VAL A 26 -9.45 7.23 56.38
CA VAL A 26 -9.50 7.67 54.99
C VAL A 26 -10.82 7.18 54.42
N ALA A 27 -11.70 8.12 54.07
CA ALA A 27 -12.91 7.84 53.33
C ALA A 27 -12.55 7.18 52.00
N ILE A 28 -12.93 5.91 51.84
CA ILE A 28 -12.82 5.17 50.59
C ILE A 28 -13.77 5.85 49.61
N ALA A 29 -13.20 6.63 48.69
CA ALA A 29 -13.91 7.14 47.54
C ALA A 29 -14.43 5.96 46.69
N PRO A 30 -15.65 6.01 46.15
CA PRO A 30 -16.16 4.96 45.29
C PRO A 30 -15.24 4.81 44.06
N PRO A 31 -15.07 3.60 43.52
CA PRO A 31 -14.20 3.40 42.36
C PRO A 31 -14.72 4.24 41.20
N ALA A 32 -13.84 5.08 40.66
CA ALA A 32 -14.08 5.83 39.45
C ALA A 32 -14.51 4.88 38.34
N ALA A 33 -15.65 5.17 37.73
CA ALA A 33 -16.19 4.42 36.61
C ALA A 33 -15.11 4.27 35.52
N THR A 34 -14.81 3.02 35.19
CA THR A 34 -13.98 2.64 34.05
C THR A 34 -14.49 3.39 32.80
N PRO A 35 -13.66 4.16 32.08
CA PRO A 35 -14.09 4.66 30.78
C PRO A 35 -14.29 3.44 29.88
N ALA A 36 -15.54 3.21 29.49
CA ALA A 36 -15.89 2.23 28.49
C ALA A 36 -15.02 2.49 27.25
N PHE A 37 -14.15 1.55 26.91
CA PHE A 37 -13.42 1.57 25.65
C PHE A 37 -14.45 1.64 24.54
N ALA A 38 -14.55 2.79 23.89
CA ALA A 38 -15.35 2.96 22.69
C ALA A 38 -14.84 1.93 21.66
N THR A 39 -15.75 1.05 21.26
CA THR A 39 -15.54 0.09 20.16
C THR A 39 -14.97 0.87 18.98
N PRO A 40 -13.85 0.47 18.37
CA PRO A 40 -13.34 1.15 17.19
C PRO A 40 -14.40 1.00 16.09
N THR A 41 -15.04 2.12 15.78
CA THR A 41 -15.98 2.24 14.67
C THR A 41 -15.28 1.76 13.42
N ALA A 42 -15.78 0.66 12.82
CA ALA A 42 -15.28 0.16 11.54
C ALA A 42 -15.16 1.32 10.54
N PRO A 43 -14.12 1.37 9.68
CA PRO A 43 -13.99 2.42 8.70
C PRO A 43 -15.27 2.45 7.87
N ARG A 44 -15.97 3.58 7.96
CA ARG A 44 -17.22 3.81 7.25
C ARG A 44 -16.87 3.73 5.77
N ARG A 45 -17.17 2.59 5.12
CA ARG A 45 -17.06 2.47 3.66
C ARG A 45 -17.79 3.68 3.07
N SER A 46 -17.03 4.57 2.43
CA SER A 46 -17.58 5.75 1.78
C SER A 46 -18.58 5.25 0.75
N ARG A 47 -19.87 5.53 0.98
CA ARG A 47 -20.94 5.23 0.02
C ARG A 47 -20.50 5.79 -1.34
N PRO A 48 -20.45 4.99 -2.42
CA PRO A 48 -20.13 5.53 -3.74
C PRO A 48 -21.10 6.67 -4.03
N PRO A 49 -20.64 7.81 -4.57
CA PRO A 49 -21.51 8.93 -4.83
C PRO A 49 -22.61 8.49 -5.82
N ALA A 50 -23.82 8.31 -5.31
CA ALA A 50 -25.01 8.10 -6.13
C ALA A 50 -25.26 9.41 -6.88
N ARG A 51 -24.77 9.56 -8.12
CA ARG A 51 -24.89 10.86 -8.81
C ARG A 51 -25.21 10.72 -10.29
N ASP A 52 -26.43 11.13 -10.59
CA ASP A 52 -26.99 11.49 -11.89
C ASP A 52 -26.28 12.76 -12.44
N GLY A 53 -24.98 12.67 -12.70
CA GLY A 53 -24.16 13.86 -12.93
C GLY A 53 -23.05 13.67 -13.95
N ARG A 54 -22.89 14.69 -14.80
CA ARG A 54 -21.67 14.91 -15.57
C ARG A 54 -20.50 15.06 -14.60
N ILE A 55 -19.44 14.30 -14.85
CA ILE A 55 -18.20 14.34 -14.07
C ILE A 55 -17.18 15.19 -14.86
N THR A 56 -16.44 16.04 -14.14
CA THR A 56 -15.47 16.97 -14.72
C THR A 56 -14.22 17.02 -13.85
N GLY A 57 -13.07 17.29 -14.47
CA GLY A 57 -11.84 17.61 -13.73
C GLY A 57 -11.41 16.50 -12.77
N GLN A 58 -11.48 15.24 -13.20
CA GLN A 58 -10.98 14.13 -12.41
C GLN A 58 -9.55 13.79 -12.80
N PRO A 59 -8.61 13.74 -11.83
CA PRO A 59 -7.26 13.25 -12.07
C PRO A 59 -7.31 11.83 -12.63
N ALA A 60 -6.63 11.63 -13.76
CA ALA A 60 -6.67 10.37 -14.50
C ALA A 60 -5.37 10.09 -15.24
N PHE A 61 -5.12 8.81 -15.49
CA PHE A 61 -4.11 8.32 -16.42
C PHE A 61 -4.74 7.33 -17.39
N VAL A 62 -4.35 7.39 -18.66
CA VAL A 62 -4.68 6.35 -19.64
C VAL A 62 -3.86 5.10 -19.31
N LEU A 63 -4.53 3.97 -19.08
CA LEU A 63 -3.91 2.66 -18.91
C LEU A 63 -3.70 1.98 -20.26
N HIS A 64 -4.76 2.02 -21.08
CA HIS A 64 -4.78 1.38 -22.39
C HIS A 64 -5.78 2.09 -23.32
N SER A 65 -5.52 2.01 -24.62
CA SER A 65 -6.40 2.59 -25.65
C SER A 65 -6.50 1.65 -26.83
N TYR A 66 -7.71 1.47 -27.38
CA TYR A 66 -7.94 0.66 -28.55
C TYR A 66 -8.84 1.39 -29.57
N PRO A 67 -8.60 1.20 -30.89
CA PRO A 67 -9.47 1.74 -31.92
C PRO A 67 -10.93 1.31 -31.74
N HIS A 68 -11.86 2.26 -31.85
CA HIS A 68 -13.28 1.99 -31.78
C HIS A 68 -14.03 2.76 -32.86
N LYS A 69 -14.72 2.04 -33.76
CA LYS A 69 -15.32 2.64 -34.97
C LYS A 69 -14.28 3.39 -35.81
N GLU A 70 -14.74 4.11 -36.81
CA GLU A 70 -13.87 4.81 -37.75
C GLU A 70 -13.05 5.93 -37.07
N THR A 71 -13.69 6.77 -36.26
CA THR A 71 -13.07 8.00 -35.71
C THR A 71 -12.89 8.02 -34.19
N SER A 72 -13.28 6.98 -33.46
CA SER A 72 -13.26 6.99 -31.99
C SER A 72 -12.20 6.06 -31.40
N LEU A 73 -11.90 6.25 -30.13
CA LEU A 73 -11.12 5.32 -29.31
C LEU A 73 -11.99 4.88 -28.13
N ILE A 74 -11.77 3.68 -27.63
CA ILE A 74 -12.08 3.38 -26.24
C ILE A 74 -10.79 3.47 -25.46
N VAL A 75 -10.84 4.16 -24.32
CA VAL A 75 -9.72 4.33 -23.41
C VAL A 75 -10.11 3.79 -22.04
N ASP A 76 -9.31 2.86 -21.52
CA ASP A 76 -9.37 2.47 -20.12
C ASP A 76 -8.50 3.45 -19.34
N VAL A 77 -9.11 4.13 -18.37
CA VAL A 77 -8.44 5.14 -17.55
C VAL A 77 -8.50 4.75 -16.09
N PHE A 78 -7.42 5.00 -15.37
CA PHE A 78 -7.39 4.92 -13.91
C PHE A 78 -7.61 6.32 -13.37
N THR A 79 -8.61 6.48 -12.51
CA THR A 79 -9.00 7.76 -11.92
C THR A 79 -8.94 7.65 -10.41
N ARG A 80 -8.63 8.76 -9.74
CA ARG A 80 -8.43 8.77 -8.29
C ARG A 80 -9.70 8.39 -7.51
N GLU A 81 -10.82 9.03 -7.86
CA GLU A 81 -12.06 8.95 -7.08
C GLU A 81 -13.09 7.96 -7.65
N TYR A 82 -12.89 7.46 -8.88
CA TYR A 82 -13.82 6.54 -9.55
C TYR A 82 -13.16 5.22 -9.98
N GLY A 83 -11.90 5.01 -9.61
CA GLY A 83 -11.19 3.79 -9.94
C GLY A 83 -10.93 3.65 -11.43
N ARG A 84 -10.90 2.40 -11.90
CA ARG A 84 -10.72 2.07 -13.32
C ARG A 84 -12.04 2.14 -14.08
N ILE A 85 -12.09 2.94 -15.13
CA ILE A 85 -13.31 3.15 -15.94
C ILE A 85 -12.99 3.10 -17.44
N ALA A 86 -13.96 2.67 -18.25
CA ALA A 86 -13.84 2.65 -19.70
C ALA A 86 -14.60 3.83 -20.32
N LEU A 87 -13.93 4.60 -21.19
CA LEU A 87 -14.49 5.80 -21.82
C LEU A 87 -14.40 5.72 -23.35
N VAL A 88 -15.46 6.11 -24.05
CA VAL A 88 -15.46 6.35 -25.50
C VAL A 88 -15.02 7.79 -25.76
N ALA A 89 -13.88 7.93 -26.42
CA ALA A 89 -13.37 9.20 -26.91
C ALA A 89 -13.81 9.39 -28.38
N LYS A 90 -14.96 10.05 -28.58
CA LYS A 90 -15.52 10.29 -29.91
C LYS A 90 -14.64 11.25 -30.71
N GLY A 91 -14.32 10.90 -31.96
CA GLY A 91 -13.52 11.76 -32.83
C GLY A 91 -12.04 11.88 -32.43
N ALA A 92 -11.55 11.10 -31.47
CA ALA A 92 -10.16 11.13 -31.01
C ALA A 92 -9.14 10.77 -32.11
N LYS A 93 -9.55 10.03 -33.15
CA LYS A 93 -8.67 9.66 -34.27
C LYS A 93 -8.59 10.73 -35.37
N ARG A 94 -9.39 11.80 -35.31
CA ARG A 94 -9.40 12.85 -36.36
C ARG A 94 -8.06 13.61 -36.34
N PRO A 95 -7.52 14.03 -37.50
CA PRO A 95 -6.22 14.69 -37.60
C PRO A 95 -6.04 15.91 -36.68
N HIS A 96 -7.08 16.73 -36.51
CA HIS A 96 -7.06 17.94 -35.69
C HIS A 96 -7.75 17.77 -34.33
N SER A 97 -7.91 16.53 -33.86
CA SER A 97 -8.54 16.27 -32.56
C SER A 97 -7.60 16.64 -31.42
N GLN A 98 -8.06 17.52 -30.52
CA GLN A 98 -7.33 17.85 -29.29
C GLN A 98 -7.09 16.62 -28.40
N LEU A 99 -8.00 15.64 -28.47
CA LEU A 99 -7.90 14.39 -27.71
C LEU A 99 -6.76 13.47 -28.18
N ARG A 100 -6.29 13.60 -29.43
CA ARG A 100 -5.28 12.69 -30.01
C ARG A 100 -3.93 12.79 -29.31
N GLY A 101 -3.53 14.00 -28.95
CA GLY A 101 -2.26 14.27 -28.26
C GLY A 101 -2.34 14.02 -26.75
N VAL A 102 -3.54 14.19 -26.15
CA VAL A 102 -3.74 14.13 -24.70
C VAL A 102 -3.98 12.70 -24.21
N LEU A 103 -4.60 11.82 -25.02
CA LEU A 103 -4.93 10.45 -24.61
C LEU A 103 -3.73 9.48 -24.75
N GLN A 104 -2.55 9.89 -24.29
CA GLN A 104 -1.35 9.05 -24.23
C GLN A 104 -1.19 8.41 -22.85
N THR A 105 -0.57 7.22 -22.81
CA THR A 105 -0.24 6.56 -21.53
C THR A 105 0.82 7.35 -20.76
N PHE A 106 0.80 7.21 -19.43
CA PHE A 106 1.78 7.83 -18.50
C PHE A 106 1.74 9.36 -18.42
N GLN A 107 0.77 10.02 -19.05
CA GLN A 107 0.56 11.46 -18.89
C GLN A 107 -0.54 11.74 -17.86
N PRO A 108 -0.33 12.69 -16.93
CA PRO A 108 -1.37 13.11 -15.99
C PRO A 108 -2.43 13.95 -16.71
N LEU A 109 -3.68 13.55 -16.53
CA LEU A 109 -4.84 14.17 -17.18
C LEU A 109 -5.87 14.66 -16.16
N GLN A 110 -6.60 15.70 -16.53
CA GLN A 110 -7.93 15.98 -16.00
C GLN A 110 -8.96 15.47 -17.00
N ALA A 111 -9.75 14.46 -16.60
CA ALA A 111 -10.77 13.85 -17.44
C ALA A 111 -12.18 14.21 -16.96
N GLY A 112 -13.10 14.37 -17.91
CA GLY A 112 -14.52 14.53 -17.63
C GLY A 112 -15.36 13.62 -18.52
N TRP A 113 -16.43 13.04 -17.98
CA TRP A 113 -17.28 12.09 -18.69
C TRP A 113 -18.75 12.15 -18.25
N THR A 114 -19.60 11.52 -19.06
CA THR A 114 -21.04 11.38 -18.82
C THR A 114 -21.49 9.96 -19.12
N GLY A 115 -22.55 9.51 -18.45
CA GLY A 115 -23.18 8.21 -18.67
C GLY A 115 -23.05 7.29 -17.47
N LYS A 116 -23.97 6.34 -17.37
CA LYS A 116 -24.07 5.37 -16.25
C LYS A 116 -23.73 3.94 -16.66
N SER A 117 -23.50 3.71 -17.95
CA SER A 117 -23.06 2.41 -18.46
C SER A 117 -21.62 2.10 -18.06
N GLU A 118 -21.26 0.83 -18.11
CA GLU A 118 -19.88 0.32 -18.03
C GLU A 118 -18.92 1.04 -18.98
N LEU A 119 -19.44 1.45 -20.14
CA LEU A 119 -18.72 2.24 -21.13
C LEU A 119 -19.33 3.64 -21.20
N ARG A 120 -18.61 4.66 -20.71
CA ARG A 120 -19.10 6.05 -20.63
C ARG A 120 -18.57 6.90 -21.77
N ILE A 121 -19.08 8.12 -21.93
CA ILE A 121 -18.63 9.02 -23.00
C ILE A 121 -17.66 10.05 -22.41
N LEU A 122 -16.44 10.10 -22.94
CA LEU A 122 -15.48 11.15 -22.63
C LEU A 122 -16.01 12.48 -23.17
N THR A 123 -16.13 13.47 -22.29
CA THR A 123 -16.59 14.83 -22.63
C THR A 123 -15.46 15.85 -22.71
N GLY A 124 -14.32 15.57 -22.07
CA GLY A 124 -13.12 16.41 -22.12
C GLY A 124 -11.95 15.70 -21.47
N ALA A 125 -10.75 15.99 -21.97
CA ALA A 125 -9.49 15.58 -21.36
C ALA A 125 -8.47 16.69 -21.57
N GLU A 126 -7.81 17.11 -20.49
CA GLU A 126 -6.79 18.15 -20.50
C GLU A 126 -5.51 17.58 -19.89
N TRP A 127 -4.38 17.85 -20.53
CA TRP A 127 -3.07 17.49 -19.99
C TRP A 127 -2.68 18.45 -18.88
N VAL A 128 -2.28 17.90 -17.73
CA VAL A 128 -1.90 18.70 -16.55
C VAL A 128 -0.44 19.13 -16.58
N GLY A 129 0.42 18.37 -17.27
CA GLY A 129 1.86 18.57 -17.22
C GLY A 129 2.51 18.11 -15.92
N GLY A 130 3.78 18.47 -15.73
CA GLY A 130 4.52 18.26 -14.49
C GLY A 130 5.14 16.87 -14.28
N MET A 131 5.01 15.95 -15.24
CA MET A 131 5.66 14.63 -15.18
C MET A 131 6.61 14.46 -16.37
N LEU A 132 7.84 14.02 -16.08
CA LEU A 132 8.81 13.65 -17.12
C LEU A 132 8.33 12.40 -17.89
N PRO A 133 8.58 12.33 -19.20
CA PRO A 133 8.24 11.15 -19.98
C PRO A 133 9.04 9.92 -19.51
N LEU A 134 8.41 8.75 -19.55
CA LEU A 134 9.11 7.49 -19.33
C LEU A 134 9.88 7.07 -20.58
N GLU A 135 11.12 6.62 -20.39
CA GLU A 135 12.00 6.18 -21.47
C GLU A 135 12.61 4.81 -21.18
N LYS A 136 13.04 4.10 -22.24
CA LYS A 136 13.82 2.85 -22.14
C LYS A 136 13.16 1.83 -21.19
N THR A 137 13.90 1.33 -20.19
CA THR A 137 13.42 0.37 -19.19
C THR A 137 12.28 0.93 -18.35
N ALA A 138 12.30 2.22 -18.01
CA ALA A 138 11.23 2.84 -17.23
C ALA A 138 9.88 2.80 -17.98
N LEU A 139 9.90 2.94 -19.31
CA LEU A 139 8.70 2.82 -20.14
C LEU A 139 8.09 1.41 -20.06
N LEU A 140 8.93 0.37 -20.11
CA LEU A 140 8.49 -1.02 -19.96
C LEU A 140 7.94 -1.30 -18.56
N CYS A 141 8.58 -0.74 -17.53
CA CYS A 141 8.08 -0.77 -16.16
C CYS A 141 6.70 -0.11 -16.07
N GLY A 142 6.50 1.05 -16.70
CA GLY A 142 5.20 1.70 -16.79
C GLY A 142 4.12 0.79 -17.39
N PHE A 143 4.42 0.11 -18.50
CA PHE A 143 3.46 -0.82 -19.11
C PHE A 143 3.13 -2.02 -18.21
N TYR A 144 4.12 -2.51 -17.46
CA TYR A 144 3.90 -3.55 -16.45
C TYR A 144 2.93 -3.09 -15.36
N LEU A 145 3.08 -1.86 -14.85
CA LEU A 145 2.14 -1.29 -13.88
C LEU A 145 0.73 -1.18 -14.45
N ASN A 146 0.59 -0.70 -15.69
CA ASN A 146 -0.72 -0.62 -16.37
C ASN A 146 -1.36 -2.00 -16.51
N GLU A 147 -0.59 -3.01 -16.93
CA GLU A 147 -1.12 -4.37 -17.09
C GLU A 147 -1.60 -4.95 -15.76
N LEU A 148 -0.86 -4.72 -14.66
CA LEU A 148 -1.29 -5.10 -13.31
C LEU A 148 -2.62 -4.44 -12.95
N LEU A 149 -2.75 -3.12 -13.14
CA LEU A 149 -3.99 -2.39 -12.85
C LEU A 149 -5.17 -2.89 -13.71
N VAL A 150 -4.92 -3.20 -14.98
CA VAL A 150 -5.94 -3.74 -15.91
C VAL A 150 -6.36 -5.17 -15.53
N LYS A 151 -5.51 -5.95 -14.90
CA LYS A 151 -5.86 -7.33 -14.52
C LYS A 151 -6.41 -7.47 -13.11
N LEU A 152 -5.92 -6.66 -12.18
CA LEU A 152 -6.16 -6.87 -10.75
C LEU A 152 -7.21 -5.93 -10.16
N LEU A 153 -7.48 -4.77 -10.78
CA LEU A 153 -8.53 -3.88 -10.28
C LEU A 153 -9.91 -4.25 -10.85
N ALA A 154 -10.94 -4.13 -10.01
CA ALA A 154 -12.31 -4.08 -10.47
C ALA A 154 -12.59 -2.76 -11.21
N ARG A 155 -13.59 -2.75 -12.09
CA ARG A 155 -14.09 -1.49 -12.66
C ARG A 155 -14.92 -0.75 -11.62
N ASP A 156 -14.90 0.57 -11.69
CA ASP A 156 -15.70 1.45 -10.84
C ASP A 156 -15.46 1.29 -9.32
N ASP A 157 -14.30 0.75 -8.94
CA ASP A 157 -13.86 0.61 -7.56
C ASP A 157 -12.74 1.62 -7.23
N PRO A 158 -13.00 2.67 -6.43
CA PRO A 158 -12.01 3.71 -6.15
C PRO A 158 -10.86 3.24 -5.25
N HIS A 159 -9.63 3.49 -5.69
CA HIS A 159 -8.41 3.26 -4.90
C HIS A 159 -7.53 4.53 -4.88
N PRO A 160 -7.91 5.59 -4.12
CA PRO A 160 -7.19 6.86 -4.13
C PRO A 160 -5.75 6.74 -3.63
N VAL A 161 -5.49 5.89 -2.63
CA VAL A 161 -4.13 5.64 -2.11
C VAL A 161 -3.27 4.94 -3.16
N LEU A 162 -3.81 3.94 -3.85
CA LEU A 162 -3.12 3.28 -4.96
C LEU A 162 -2.86 4.23 -6.13
N PHE A 163 -3.79 5.13 -6.42
CA PHE A 163 -3.60 6.17 -7.43
C PHE A 163 -2.42 7.08 -7.07
N ASP A 164 -2.33 7.53 -5.82
CA ASP A 164 -1.20 8.35 -5.36
C ASP A 164 0.13 7.56 -5.43
N HIS A 165 0.13 6.27 -5.08
CA HIS A 165 1.29 5.39 -5.29
C HIS A 165 1.66 5.23 -6.77
N TYR A 166 0.68 5.08 -7.67
CA TYR A 166 0.91 4.98 -9.10
C TYR A 166 1.60 6.24 -9.64
N VAL A 167 1.12 7.43 -9.26
CA VAL A 167 1.74 8.71 -9.61
C VAL A 167 3.18 8.79 -9.11
N ALA A 168 3.41 8.46 -7.84
CA ALA A 168 4.75 8.48 -7.25
C ALA A 168 5.70 7.49 -7.96
N THR A 169 5.20 6.31 -8.32
CA THR A 169 5.96 5.26 -9.01
C THR A 169 6.38 5.71 -10.41
N LEU A 170 5.46 6.29 -11.19
CA LEU A 170 5.79 6.85 -12.50
C LEU A 170 6.84 7.97 -12.37
N ASN A 171 6.69 8.86 -11.39
CA ASN A 171 7.63 9.94 -11.19
C ASN A 171 9.03 9.43 -10.81
N GLN A 172 9.13 8.45 -9.90
CA GLN A 172 10.39 7.81 -9.52
C GLN A 172 11.06 7.13 -10.73
N LEU A 173 10.29 6.37 -11.52
CA LEU A 173 10.81 5.74 -12.74
C LEU A 173 11.32 6.76 -13.76
N ALA A 174 10.62 7.89 -13.93
CA ALA A 174 11.03 8.96 -14.83
C ALA A 174 12.33 9.65 -14.38
N HIS A 175 12.64 9.62 -13.08
CA HIS A 175 13.87 10.14 -12.50
C HIS A 175 14.97 9.07 -12.33
N ASN A 176 14.81 7.91 -12.99
CA ASN A 176 15.79 6.82 -12.98
C ASN A 176 16.04 6.19 -11.60
N GLU A 177 15.07 6.26 -10.69
CA GLU A 177 15.12 5.48 -9.45
C GLU A 177 15.16 3.98 -9.74
N PRO A 178 15.84 3.15 -8.93
CA PRO A 178 16.04 1.73 -9.21
C PRO A 178 14.70 0.98 -9.39
N PRO A 179 14.38 0.47 -10.61
CA PRO A 179 13.11 -0.20 -10.86
C PRO A 179 12.82 -1.38 -9.91
N PRO A 180 13.80 -2.21 -9.50
CA PRO A 180 13.55 -3.28 -8.53
C PRO A 180 12.99 -2.81 -7.19
N ILE A 181 13.26 -1.57 -6.76
CA ILE A 181 12.74 -1.02 -5.51
C ILE A 181 11.37 -0.38 -5.77
N VAL A 182 11.31 0.51 -6.76
CA VAL A 182 10.12 1.30 -7.11
C VAL A 182 8.93 0.38 -7.42
N LEU A 183 9.16 -0.68 -8.21
CA LEU A 183 8.12 -1.66 -8.53
C LEU A 183 7.64 -2.44 -7.30
N ARG A 184 8.50 -2.74 -6.32
CA ARG A 184 8.09 -3.50 -5.11
C ARG A 184 7.22 -2.67 -4.19
N LYS A 185 7.49 -1.37 -4.07
CA LYS A 185 6.62 -0.43 -3.36
C LYS A 185 5.22 -0.41 -3.97
N PHE A 186 5.14 -0.28 -5.29
CA PHE A 186 3.86 -0.28 -5.99
C PHE A 186 3.12 -1.62 -5.87
N GLU A 187 3.79 -2.75 -6.12
CA GLU A 187 3.17 -4.07 -6.04
C GLU A 187 2.63 -4.36 -4.64
N ARG A 188 3.36 -3.98 -3.58
CA ARG A 188 2.87 -4.10 -2.21
C ARG A 188 1.62 -3.25 -1.99
N ALA A 189 1.64 -1.99 -2.42
CA ALA A 189 0.49 -1.10 -2.32
C ALA A 189 -0.73 -1.67 -3.06
N LEU A 190 -0.54 -2.18 -4.28
CA LEU A 190 -1.58 -2.82 -5.08
C LEU A 190 -2.18 -4.04 -4.39
N LEU A 191 -1.34 -4.94 -3.87
CA LEU A 191 -1.82 -6.14 -3.17
C LEU A 191 -2.60 -5.74 -1.91
N LYS A 192 -2.06 -4.82 -1.10
CA LYS A 192 -2.70 -4.32 0.11
C LYS A 192 -4.09 -3.72 -0.18
N GLU A 193 -4.20 -2.90 -1.23
CA GLU A 193 -5.44 -2.24 -1.65
C GLU A 193 -6.46 -3.22 -2.25
N THR A 194 -6.00 -4.30 -2.88
CA THR A 194 -6.87 -5.38 -3.40
C THR A 194 -7.23 -6.43 -2.34
N GLY A 195 -6.80 -6.21 -1.09
CA GLY A 195 -7.12 -7.07 0.06
C GLY A 195 -6.20 -8.27 0.25
N VAL A 196 -5.13 -8.38 -0.55
CA VAL A 196 -4.10 -9.42 -0.44
C VAL A 196 -2.98 -8.93 0.47
N ALA A 197 -2.47 -9.80 1.37
CA ALA A 197 -1.32 -9.49 2.22
C ALA A 197 -1.46 -8.16 3.01
N ALA A 198 -2.64 -7.90 3.57
CA ALA A 198 -3.00 -6.59 4.15
C ALA A 198 -2.14 -6.15 5.34
N ASP A 199 -1.53 -7.10 6.08
CA ASP A 199 -0.61 -6.81 7.18
C ASP A 199 0.55 -7.83 7.16
N LEU A 200 1.75 -7.37 6.81
CA LEU A 200 2.96 -8.20 6.85
C LEU A 200 3.65 -8.20 8.22
N THR A 201 3.15 -7.44 9.19
CA THR A 201 3.77 -7.27 10.51
C THR A 201 3.24 -8.23 11.56
N ARG A 202 2.18 -8.99 11.27
CA ARG A 202 1.53 -9.89 12.24
C ARG A 202 1.23 -11.25 11.63
N CYS A 203 1.39 -12.29 12.43
CA CYS A 203 1.09 -13.65 12.01
C CYS A 203 -0.42 -13.91 12.01
N THR A 204 -0.96 -14.52 10.96
CA THR A 204 -2.41 -14.72 10.82
C THR A 204 -3.02 -15.57 11.92
N GLY A 205 -2.35 -16.67 12.29
CA GLY A 205 -2.89 -17.64 13.25
C GLY A 205 -2.76 -17.19 14.71
N THR A 206 -1.60 -16.66 15.08
CA THR A 206 -1.28 -16.29 16.48
C THR A 206 -1.56 -14.83 16.79
N ARG A 207 -1.70 -13.98 15.76
CA ARG A 207 -1.73 -12.51 15.88
C ARG A 207 -0.50 -11.93 16.57
N GLN A 208 0.58 -12.69 16.73
CA GLN A 208 1.83 -12.17 17.28
C GLN A 208 2.53 -11.33 16.22
N ALA A 209 3.33 -10.36 16.68
CA ALA A 209 4.18 -9.57 15.80
C ALA A 209 5.18 -10.50 15.08
N VAL A 210 5.48 -10.16 13.83
CA VAL A 210 6.55 -10.78 13.06
C VAL A 210 7.88 -10.41 13.69
N GLU A 211 8.71 -11.42 13.96
CA GLU A 211 10.03 -11.28 14.55
C GLU A 211 11.09 -11.24 13.45
N ALA A 212 11.96 -10.24 13.49
CA ALA A 212 12.94 -10.00 12.42
C ALA A 212 13.84 -11.21 12.11
N GLY A 213 14.24 -11.96 13.14
CA GLY A 213 15.15 -13.11 13.04
C GLY A 213 14.49 -14.43 12.65
N GLN A 214 13.16 -14.50 12.56
CA GLN A 214 12.44 -15.72 12.18
C GLN A 214 12.20 -15.79 10.67
N VAL A 215 11.87 -16.99 10.18
CA VAL A 215 11.54 -17.25 8.78
C VAL A 215 10.05 -17.56 8.63
N TYR A 216 9.44 -16.92 7.65
CA TYR A 216 8.01 -16.95 7.38
C TYR A 216 7.73 -17.42 5.95
N VAL A 217 6.52 -17.93 5.76
CA VAL A 217 5.87 -17.96 4.44
C VAL A 217 4.62 -17.09 4.52
N VAL A 218 4.23 -16.51 3.40
CA VAL A 218 3.04 -15.65 3.32
C VAL A 218 1.97 -16.37 2.53
N ASP A 219 0.88 -16.66 3.21
CA ASP A 219 -0.34 -17.15 2.58
C ASP A 219 -1.03 -15.98 1.86
N PRO A 220 -1.38 -16.10 0.57
CA PRO A 220 -2.01 -15.01 -0.16
C PRO A 220 -3.33 -14.51 0.44
N GLU A 221 -4.13 -15.42 1.01
CA GLU A 221 -5.45 -15.08 1.57
C GLU A 221 -5.37 -14.74 3.06
N ARG A 222 -4.38 -15.28 3.76
CA ARG A 222 -4.31 -15.19 5.23
C ARG A 222 -3.22 -14.24 5.71
N GLY A 223 -2.08 -14.18 5.02
CA GLY A 223 -0.92 -13.41 5.43
C GLY A 223 0.22 -14.25 6.04
N PRO A 224 1.15 -13.63 6.78
CA PRO A 224 2.35 -14.29 7.27
C PRO A 224 2.07 -15.40 8.29
N ARG A 225 2.85 -16.47 8.22
CA ARG A 225 2.97 -17.49 9.27
C ARG A 225 4.39 -18.06 9.34
N PRO A 226 4.84 -18.56 10.50
CA PRO A 226 6.13 -19.23 10.59
C PRO A 226 6.26 -20.33 9.53
N ALA A 227 7.44 -20.39 8.90
CA ALA A 227 7.73 -21.36 7.87
C ALA A 227 7.85 -22.77 8.48
N ARG A 228 7.31 -23.76 7.77
CA ARG A 228 7.41 -25.18 8.08
C ARG A 228 8.41 -25.83 7.13
N ALA A 229 8.98 -26.96 7.53
CA ALA A 229 9.92 -27.71 6.71
C ALA A 229 9.31 -28.13 5.36
N SER A 230 8.03 -28.51 5.36
CA SER A 230 7.28 -28.98 4.19
C SER A 230 6.76 -27.87 3.27
N ASP A 231 6.97 -26.58 3.59
CA ASP A 231 6.43 -25.49 2.78
C ASP A 231 7.18 -25.37 1.44
N ALA A 232 6.41 -25.37 0.34
CA ALA A 232 6.90 -25.13 -1.01
C ALA A 232 6.88 -23.64 -1.42
N TRP A 233 6.36 -22.77 -0.56
CA TRP A 233 6.26 -21.33 -0.82
C TRP A 233 7.58 -20.61 -0.51
N PRO A 234 7.81 -19.40 -1.06
CA PRO A 234 9.00 -18.62 -0.76
C PRO A 234 9.15 -18.39 0.75
N LYS A 235 10.34 -18.73 1.27
CA LYS A 235 10.72 -18.51 2.66
C LYS A 235 11.38 -17.14 2.78
N ILE A 236 10.81 -16.29 3.62
CA ILE A 236 11.15 -14.87 3.75
C ILE A 236 11.49 -14.59 5.21
N THR A 237 12.54 -13.81 5.48
CA THR A 237 12.87 -13.42 6.85
C THR A 237 11.83 -12.41 7.36
N GLY A 238 11.56 -12.43 8.66
CA GLY A 238 10.69 -11.43 9.27
C GLY A 238 11.21 -10.02 9.06
N LYS A 239 12.54 -9.83 9.04
CA LYS A 239 13.18 -8.56 8.68
C LYS A 239 12.67 -8.05 7.33
N THR A 240 12.72 -8.87 6.28
CA THR A 240 12.22 -8.49 4.95
C THR A 240 10.74 -8.08 5.00
N LEU A 241 9.89 -8.83 5.72
CA LEU A 241 8.46 -8.49 5.83
C LEU A 241 8.23 -7.12 6.49
N LEU A 242 8.99 -6.85 7.56
CA LEU A 242 8.91 -5.58 8.29
C LEU A 242 9.47 -4.41 7.46
N ASP A 243 10.57 -4.63 6.74
CA ASP A 243 11.19 -3.62 5.87
C ASP A 243 10.28 -3.30 4.69
N MET A 244 9.65 -4.32 4.10
CA MET A 244 8.62 -4.16 3.09
C MET A 244 7.45 -3.32 3.59
N GLU A 245 6.92 -3.55 4.80
CA GLU A 245 5.83 -2.72 5.34
C GLU A 245 6.24 -1.24 5.49
N ARG A 246 7.52 -1.00 5.82
CA ARG A 246 8.09 0.35 6.01
C ARG A 246 8.57 1.02 4.71
N GLU A 247 8.43 0.35 3.56
CA GLU A 247 9.01 0.81 2.29
C GLU A 247 10.53 0.96 2.28
N ASP A 248 11.22 0.27 3.18
CA ASP A 248 12.67 0.23 3.23
C ASP A 248 13.19 -0.96 2.41
N TYR A 249 13.95 -0.66 1.37
CA TYR A 249 14.57 -1.66 0.49
C TYR A 249 16.07 -1.44 0.37
N LEU A 250 16.71 -0.79 1.36
CA LEU A 250 18.16 -0.55 1.36
C LEU A 250 18.95 -1.87 1.45
N ASP A 251 18.39 -2.86 2.14
CA ASP A 251 19.02 -4.17 2.31
C ASP A 251 18.86 -5.07 1.07
N VAL A 252 19.97 -5.64 0.61
CA VAL A 252 20.03 -6.50 -0.59
C VAL A 252 19.23 -7.78 -0.39
N ALA A 253 19.26 -8.36 0.82
CA ALA A 253 18.46 -9.55 1.11
C ALA A 253 16.96 -9.25 1.01
N THR A 254 16.54 -8.08 1.52
CA THR A 254 15.15 -7.58 1.40
C THR A 254 14.74 -7.40 -0.06
N GLN A 255 15.59 -6.84 -0.92
CA GLN A 255 15.29 -6.72 -2.36
C GLN A 255 15.11 -8.08 -3.03
N ALA A 256 16.00 -9.04 -2.76
CA ALA A 256 15.93 -10.37 -3.36
C ALA A 256 14.70 -11.16 -2.89
N GLN A 257 14.45 -11.16 -1.57
CA GLN A 257 13.33 -11.89 -0.97
C GLN A 257 11.98 -11.27 -1.33
N SER A 258 11.86 -9.94 -1.30
CA SER A 258 10.63 -9.25 -1.71
C SER A 258 10.27 -9.51 -3.17
N LYS A 259 11.25 -9.58 -4.07
CA LYS A 259 11.03 -9.96 -5.47
C LYS A 259 10.46 -11.37 -5.61
N LEU A 260 10.97 -12.34 -4.85
CA LEU A 260 10.45 -13.70 -4.86
C LEU A 260 9.04 -13.76 -4.30
N LEU A 261 8.79 -13.07 -3.18
CA LEU A 261 7.49 -13.01 -2.53
C LEU A 261 6.44 -12.36 -3.43
N MET A 262 6.69 -11.16 -3.96
CA MET A 262 5.73 -10.46 -4.81
C MET A 262 5.43 -11.24 -6.08
N ARG A 263 6.42 -11.89 -6.68
CA ARG A 263 6.19 -12.77 -7.83
C ARG A 263 5.22 -13.90 -7.49
N PHE A 264 5.36 -14.52 -6.32
CA PHE A 264 4.47 -15.58 -5.85
C PHE A 264 3.05 -15.05 -5.58
N LEU A 265 2.92 -13.96 -4.83
CA LEU A 265 1.61 -13.38 -4.48
C LEU A 265 0.86 -12.87 -5.73
N LEU A 266 1.54 -12.18 -6.64
CA LEU A 266 0.93 -11.70 -7.88
C LEU A 266 0.53 -12.87 -8.79
N ALA A 267 1.35 -13.92 -8.88
CA ALA A 267 1.01 -15.11 -9.66
C ALA A 267 -0.25 -15.81 -9.11
N HIS A 268 -0.40 -15.88 -7.79
CA HIS A 268 -1.60 -16.40 -7.16
C HIS A 268 -2.82 -15.53 -7.49
N GLN A 269 -2.70 -14.20 -7.34
CA GLN A 269 -3.80 -13.27 -7.62
C GLN A 269 -4.22 -13.24 -9.09
N LEU A 270 -3.27 -13.46 -10.01
CA LEU A 270 -3.54 -13.54 -11.45
C LEU A 270 -4.26 -14.83 -11.86
N GLY A 271 -4.35 -15.85 -10.99
CA GLY A 271 -5.12 -17.06 -11.25
C GLY A 271 -4.73 -17.82 -12.53
N GLY A 272 -3.46 -17.73 -12.95
CA GLY A 272 -2.96 -18.33 -14.20
C GLY A 272 -2.94 -17.39 -15.41
N ALA A 273 -3.43 -16.16 -15.32
CA ALA A 273 -3.25 -15.16 -16.36
C ALA A 273 -1.76 -14.79 -16.51
N THR A 274 -1.22 -14.87 -17.73
CA THR A 274 0.16 -14.46 -18.04
C THR A 274 0.23 -12.94 -18.17
N LEU A 275 1.34 -12.32 -17.75
CA LEU A 275 1.60 -10.90 -18.02
C LEU A 275 2.42 -10.79 -19.31
N ASN A 276 1.86 -10.15 -20.33
CA ASN A 276 2.49 -9.96 -21.63
C ASN A 276 3.75 -9.08 -21.50
N THR A 277 3.68 -8.04 -20.67
CA THR A 277 4.80 -7.12 -20.42
C THR A 277 5.92 -7.76 -19.63
N ARG A 278 5.59 -8.75 -18.78
CA ARG A 278 6.57 -9.45 -17.96
C ARG A 278 7.50 -10.31 -18.80
N GLN A 279 6.98 -10.97 -19.83
CA GLN A 279 7.83 -11.75 -20.74
C GLN A 279 8.84 -10.83 -21.43
N ILE A 280 8.36 -9.70 -21.95
CA ILE A 280 9.19 -8.67 -22.61
C ILE A 280 10.25 -8.08 -21.65
N LEU A 281 9.88 -7.80 -20.39
CA LEU A 281 10.81 -7.30 -19.37
C LEU A 281 11.87 -8.34 -19.00
N ILE A 282 11.51 -9.62 -18.90
CA ILE A 282 12.47 -10.69 -18.62
C ILE A 282 13.45 -10.81 -19.79
N ASP A 283 12.96 -10.80 -21.02
CA ASP A 283 13.79 -10.96 -22.22
C ASP A 283 14.76 -9.78 -22.42
N LEU A 284 14.39 -8.57 -22.00
CA LEU A 284 15.22 -7.37 -22.09
C LEU A 284 16.16 -7.13 -20.90
N MET A 285 15.82 -7.62 -19.70
CA MET A 285 16.67 -7.53 -18.51
C MET A 285 17.66 -8.71 -18.37
N GLN A 286 17.66 -9.64 -19.33
CA GLN A 286 18.62 -10.75 -19.46
C GLN A 286 19.71 -10.52 -20.52
N LEU A 287 19.71 -9.35 -21.18
CA LEU A 287 20.79 -8.83 -22.05
C LEU A 287 21.65 -7.82 -21.28
#